data_AF-A0A958EWM7-F1
#
_entry.id   AF-A0A958EWM7-F1
#
_cell.length_a   1.000
_cell.length_b   1.000
_cell.length_c   1.000
_cell.angle_alpha   90.00
_cell.angle_beta   90.00
_cell.angle_gamma   90.00
#
_symmetry.space_group_name_H-M   'P 1'
#
loop_
_entity.id
_entity.type
_entity.pdbx_description
1 polymer ?
#
loop_
_entity_poly.entity_id
_entity_poly.type
_entity_poly.pdbx_seq_one_letter_code
_entity_poly.pdbx_strand_id
1 'polypeptide(L)'
;MNELNHQNSQSNFRYFLWHSAFLALTTNFMDVDTVIPSLLIKAGGSSVLLGLLTAIMVGGASLFQLVFAGYLSGKNYKKKFLLLGINLRIFALLLLALLLFTTIALSNSLIILFIFLGISVFSLSGAFANVSYIDILGKSIH
;
A
#
# COMPACT_ATOMS: atom_id res chain seq x y z
N MET A 1 -0.48 -21.17 -24.04
CA MET A 1 -0.10 -21.55 -22.67
C MET A 1 1.31 -22.08 -22.76
N ASN A 2 2.31 -21.25 -22.44
CA ASN A 2 3.71 -21.68 -22.49
C ASN A 2 4.04 -22.34 -21.15
N GLU A 3 4.56 -23.56 -21.23
CA GLU A 3 5.07 -24.31 -20.09
C GLU A 3 6.12 -23.47 -19.35
N LEU A 4 5.93 -23.30 -18.05
CA LEU A 4 6.87 -22.65 -17.15
C LEU A 4 8.14 -23.51 -17.07
N ASN A 5 9.15 -23.20 -17.89
CA ASN A 5 10.48 -23.79 -17.79
C ASN A 5 10.99 -23.65 -16.34
N HIS A 6 11.35 -24.74 -15.66
CA HIS A 6 11.72 -24.79 -14.23
C HIS A 6 12.74 -23.72 -13.80
N GLN A 7 13.60 -23.27 -14.71
CA GLN A 7 14.57 -22.19 -14.48
C GLN A 7 13.91 -20.80 -14.30
N ASN A 8 12.80 -20.54 -15.02
CA ASN A 8 12.03 -19.31 -14.87
C ASN A 8 11.30 -19.27 -13.52
N SER A 9 10.88 -20.42 -12.99
CA SER A 9 10.23 -20.52 -11.68
C SER A 9 11.16 -20.08 -10.54
N GLN A 10 12.41 -20.55 -10.52
CA GLN A 10 13.40 -20.17 -9.49
C GLN A 10 13.77 -18.68 -9.55
N SER A 11 13.90 -18.12 -10.75
CA SER A 11 14.18 -16.68 -10.94
C SER A 11 12.99 -15.83 -10.49
N ASN A 12 11.77 -16.19 -10.89
CA ASN A 12 10.54 -15.52 -10.46
C ASN A 12 10.37 -15.57 -8.93
N PHE A 13 10.62 -16.72 -8.32
CA PHE A 13 10.59 -16.88 -6.86
C PHE A 13 11.53 -15.92 -6.16
N ARG A 14 12.76 -15.76 -6.66
CA ARG A 14 13.72 -14.80 -6.10
C ARG A 14 13.25 -13.35 -6.22
N TYR A 15 12.61 -12.97 -7.34
CA TYR A 15 12.01 -11.64 -7.47
C TYR A 15 10.85 -11.43 -6.50
N PHE A 16 10.01 -12.44 -6.29
CA PHE A 16 8.94 -12.40 -5.30
C PHE A 16 9.46 -12.28 -3.87
N LEU A 17 10.56 -12.97 -3.54
CA LEU A 17 11.20 -12.89 -2.23
C LEU A 17 11.77 -11.50 -1.96
N TRP A 18 12.44 -10.89 -2.96
CA TRP A 18 12.89 -9.50 -2.83
C TRP A 18 11.72 -8.55 -2.64
N HIS A 19 10.66 -8.70 -3.44
CA HIS A 19 9.47 -7.87 -3.31
C HIS A 19 8.83 -8.00 -1.92
N SER A 20 8.67 -9.22 -1.41
CA SER A 20 8.05 -9.45 -0.09
C SER A 20 8.92 -8.91 1.04
N ALA A 21 10.25 -8.98 0.94
CA ALA A 21 11.16 -8.36 1.89
C ALA A 21 11.00 -6.83 1.95
N PHE A 22 10.99 -6.16 0.79
CA PHE A 22 10.74 -4.71 0.73
C PHE A 22 9.33 -4.33 1.18
N LEU A 23 8.34 -5.18 0.87
CA LEU A 23 6.98 -4.99 1.34
C LEU A 23 6.90 -5.08 2.87
N ALA A 24 7.56 -6.07 3.48
CA ALA A 24 7.63 -6.21 4.94
C ALA A 24 8.26 -4.99 5.59
N LEU A 25 9.37 -4.48 5.04
CA LEU A 25 9.98 -3.22 5.51
C LEU A 25 9.00 -2.05 5.41
N THR A 26 8.35 -1.89 4.26
CA THR A 26 7.39 -0.81 4.01
C THR A 26 6.20 -0.86 4.97
N THR A 27 5.69 -2.05 5.28
CA THR A 27 4.58 -2.23 6.21
C THR A 27 4.96 -1.81 7.63
N ASN A 28 6.20 -2.07 8.07
CA ASN A 28 6.68 -1.60 9.38
C ASN A 28 6.76 -0.06 9.46
N PHE A 29 7.18 0.61 8.38
CA PHE A 29 7.19 2.08 8.33
C PHE A 29 5.80 2.70 8.29
N MET A 30 4.79 1.94 7.89
CA MET A 30 3.40 2.38 7.80
C MET A 30 2.52 1.65 8.81
N ASP A 31 3.13 1.27 9.93
CA ASP A 31 2.46 0.52 10.99
C ASP A 31 1.32 1.34 11.61
N VAL A 32 0.14 0.72 11.65
CA VAL A 32 -1.11 1.36 12.07
C VAL A 32 -1.18 1.59 13.57
N ASP A 33 -0.38 0.86 14.35
CA ASP A 33 -0.40 0.88 15.81
C ASP A 33 0.68 1.80 16.39
N THR A 34 1.72 2.11 15.63
CA THR A 34 2.88 2.86 16.13
C THR A 34 3.21 4.11 15.31
N VAL A 35 3.61 3.95 14.04
CA VAL A 35 4.16 5.04 13.24
C VAL A 35 3.08 6.04 12.85
N ILE A 36 1.97 5.55 12.30
CA ILE A 36 0.88 6.39 11.82
C ILE A 36 0.20 7.17 12.96
N PRO A 37 -0.13 6.55 14.12
CA PRO A 37 -0.64 7.28 15.27
C PRO A 37 0.32 8.38 15.74
N SER A 38 1.62 8.08 15.83
CA SER A 38 2.63 9.06 16.24
C SER A 38 2.71 10.26 15.29
N LEU A 39 2.65 10.01 13.98
CA LEU A 39 2.60 11.04 12.94
C LEU A 39 1.39 11.97 13.11
N LEU A 40 0.20 11.39 13.29
CA LEU A 40 -1.04 12.15 13.42
C LEU A 40 -1.08 12.98 14.73
N ILE A 41 -0.68 12.38 15.85
CA ILE A 41 -0.68 13.06 17.16
C ILE A 41 0.33 14.21 17.16
N LYS A 42 1.53 14.02 16.58
CA LYS A 42 2.52 15.10 16.42
C LYS A 42 2.01 16.26 15.56
N ALA A 43 1.18 15.97 14.56
CA ALA A 43 0.52 16.99 13.74
C ALA A 43 -0.65 17.71 14.46
N GLY A 44 -0.98 17.31 15.71
CA GLY A 44 -2.08 17.87 16.49
C GLY A 44 -3.44 17.21 16.25
N GLY A 45 -3.45 15.97 15.72
CA GLY A 45 -4.68 15.21 15.52
C GLY A 45 -5.31 14.74 16.83
N SER A 46 -6.64 14.63 16.83
CA SER A 46 -7.43 14.14 17.97
C SER A 46 -7.63 12.61 17.90
N SER A 47 -8.07 12.02 19.01
CA SER A 47 -8.43 10.59 19.07
C SER A 47 -9.52 10.18 18.07
N VAL A 48 -10.42 11.11 17.73
CA VAL A 48 -11.46 10.88 16.71
C VAL A 48 -10.83 10.77 15.32
N LEU A 49 -9.89 11.66 14.99
CA LEU A 49 -9.15 11.58 13.73
C LEU A 49 -8.31 10.31 13.66
N LEU A 50 -7.73 9.87 14.77
CA LEU A 50 -7.01 8.61 14.83
C LEU A 50 -7.92 7.42 14.50
N GLY A 51 -9.11 7.35 15.11
CA GLY A 51 -10.09 6.31 14.83
C GLY A 51 -10.51 6.27 13.36
N LEU A 52 -10.75 7.44 12.75
CA LEU A 52 -11.05 7.55 11.31
C LEU A 52 -9.89 7.05 10.44
N LEU A 53 -8.66 7.38 10.82
CA LEU A 53 -7.47 6.97 10.08
C LEU A 53 -7.29 5.45 10.10
N THR A 54 -7.44 4.83 11.28
CA THR A 54 -7.43 3.36 11.44
C THR A 54 -8.57 2.71 10.64
N ALA A 55 -9.76 3.32 10.66
CA ALA A 55 -10.90 2.84 9.88
C ALA A 55 -10.61 2.83 8.37
N ILE A 56 -9.91 3.83 7.84
CA ILE A 56 -9.47 3.86 6.44
C ILE A 56 -8.45 2.75 6.18
N MET A 57 -7.42 2.67 7.03
CA MET A 57 -6.28 1.77 6.83
C MET A 57 -6.67 0.30 6.84
N VAL A 58 -7.55 -0.09 7.76
CA VAL A 58 -7.94 -1.49 7.96
C VAL A 58 -9.30 -1.77 7.32
N GLY A 59 -10.32 -1.01 7.71
CA GLY A 59 -11.69 -1.21 7.23
C GLY A 59 -11.86 -0.84 5.77
N GLY A 60 -11.45 0.38 5.40
CA GLY A 60 -11.48 0.89 4.04
C GLY A 60 -10.71 -0.01 3.08
N ALA A 61 -9.45 -0.32 3.40
CA ALA A 61 -8.64 -1.24 2.60
C ALA A 61 -9.35 -2.57 2.35
N SER A 62 -9.87 -3.20 3.41
CA SER A 62 -10.52 -4.51 3.32
C SER A 62 -11.79 -4.46 2.46
N LEU A 63 -12.60 -3.42 2.63
CA LEU A 63 -13.83 -3.22 1.85
C LEU A 63 -13.51 -3.01 0.36
N PHE A 64 -12.57 -2.12 0.05
CA PHE A 64 -12.16 -1.87 -1.33
C PHE A 64 -11.42 -3.05 -1.95
N GLN A 65 -10.72 -3.87 -1.15
CA GLN A 65 -10.09 -5.10 -1.62
C GLN A 65 -11.13 -6.06 -2.22
N LEU A 66 -12.32 -6.18 -1.63
CA LEU A 66 -13.41 -6.99 -2.19
C LEU A 66 -13.90 -6.46 -3.54
N VAL A 67 -14.08 -5.14 -3.64
CA VAL A 67 -14.47 -4.46 -4.89
C VAL A 67 -13.42 -4.68 -5.97
N PHE A 68 -12.14 -4.50 -5.63
CA PHE A 68 -11.03 -4.69 -6.55
C PHE A 68 -10.86 -6.16 -6.96
N ALA A 69 -11.12 -7.11 -6.07
CA ALA A 69 -11.13 -8.54 -6.39
C ALA A 69 -12.19 -8.86 -7.44
N GLY A 70 -13.41 -8.34 -7.31
CA GLY A 70 -14.45 -8.48 -8.33
C GLY A 70 -14.02 -7.87 -9.68
N TYR A 71 -13.52 -6.63 -9.66
CA TYR A 71 -13.09 -5.92 -10.87
C TYR A 71 -11.92 -6.60 -11.59
N LEU A 72 -10.95 -7.16 -10.86
CA LEU A 72 -9.74 -7.77 -11.42
C LEU A 72 -9.92 -9.23 -11.80
N SER A 73 -10.96 -9.93 -11.32
CA SER A 73 -11.18 -11.37 -11.57
C SER A 73 -11.24 -11.74 -13.06
N GLY A 74 -11.70 -10.84 -13.93
CA GLY A 74 -11.79 -11.07 -15.39
C GLY A 74 -10.63 -10.52 -16.24
N LYS A 75 -9.59 -9.94 -15.64
CA LYS A 75 -8.50 -9.27 -16.39
C LYS A 75 -7.31 -10.21 -16.63
N ASN A 76 -6.91 -10.35 -17.90
CA ASN A 76 -5.81 -11.24 -18.32
C ASN A 76 -4.42 -10.74 -17.91
N TYR A 77 -4.18 -9.42 -17.83
CA TYR A 77 -2.86 -8.84 -17.54
C TYR A 77 -2.83 -8.09 -16.21
N LYS A 78 -2.66 -8.82 -15.10
CA LYS A 78 -2.66 -8.23 -13.75
C LYS A 78 -1.35 -7.55 -13.33
N LYS A 79 -0.25 -7.80 -14.04
CA LYS A 79 1.07 -7.18 -13.75
C LYS A 79 1.04 -5.65 -13.83
N LYS A 80 0.31 -5.06 -14.79
CA LYS A 80 0.20 -3.60 -14.92
C LYS A 80 -0.51 -2.97 -13.71
N PHE A 81 -1.55 -3.64 -13.22
CA PHE A 81 -2.30 -3.20 -12.04
C PHE A 81 -1.48 -3.31 -10.75
N LEU A 82 -0.69 -4.39 -10.62
CA LEU A 82 0.28 -4.52 -9.54
C LEU A 82 1.28 -3.34 -9.53
N LEU A 83 1.92 -3.06 -10.68
CA LEU A 83 2.89 -1.97 -10.79
C LEU A 83 2.27 -0.59 -10.54
N LEU A 84 1.04 -0.37 -11.01
CA LEU A 84 0.30 0.86 -10.73
C LEU A 84 0.11 1.06 -9.21
N GLY A 85 -0.35 0.03 -8.51
CA GLY A 85 -0.55 0.09 -7.06
C GLY A 85 0.76 0.32 -6.31
N ILE A 86 1.86 -0.34 -6.71
CA ILE A 86 3.19 -0.13 -6.11
C ILE A 86 3.65 1.32 -6.33
N ASN A 87 3.53 1.85 -7.54
CA ASN A 87 3.95 3.22 -7.84
C ASN A 87 3.14 4.25 -7.05
N LEU A 88 1.83 4.02 -6.87
CA LEU A 88 0.99 4.87 -6.03
C LEU A 88 1.41 4.82 -4.55
N ARG A 89 1.81 3.66 -4.02
CA ARG A 89 2.36 3.56 -2.66
C ARG A 89 3.67 4.32 -2.51
N ILE A 90 4.57 4.21 -3.49
CA ILE A 90 5.83 4.96 -3.50
C ILE A 90 5.54 6.46 -3.51
N PHE A 91 4.61 6.91 -4.34
CA PHE A 91 4.18 8.30 -4.38
C PHE A 91 3.60 8.77 -3.04
N ALA A 92 2.74 7.97 -2.40
CA ALA A 92 2.17 8.29 -1.10
C ALA A 92 3.24 8.38 0.00
N LEU A 93 4.20 7.44 0.03
CA LEU A 93 5.32 7.48 0.96
C LEU A 93 6.21 8.69 0.73
N LEU A 94 6.50 9.03 -0.54
CA LEU A 94 7.28 10.20 -0.89
C LEU A 94 6.58 11.48 -0.44
N LEU A 95 5.26 11.57 -0.62
CA LEU A 95 4.45 12.69 -0.12
C LEU A 95 4.53 12.82 1.40
N LEU A 96 4.38 11.72 2.14
CA LEU A 96 4.47 11.70 3.60
C LEU A 96 5.88 12.03 4.09
N ALA A 97 6.92 11.53 3.41
CA ALA A 97 8.31 11.82 3.73
C ALA A 97 8.65 13.28 3.49
N LEU A 98 8.19 13.87 2.38
CA LEU A 98 8.34 15.31 2.12
C LEU A 98 7.63 16.14 3.18
N LEU A 99 6.42 15.76 3.57
CA LEU A 99 5.68 16.45 4.63
C LEU A 99 6.42 16.41 5.97
N LEU A 100 7.12 15.32 6.29
CA LEU A 100 7.93 15.20 7.50
C LEU A 100 9.27 15.95 7.42
N PHE A 101 9.90 15.94 6.26
CA PHE A 101 11.23 16.53 6.06
C PHE A 101 11.18 18.04 5.92
N THR A 102 10.09 18.56 5.36
CA THR A 102 9.96 19.98 5.10
C THR A 102 9.51 20.70 6.37
N THR A 103 10.35 21.62 6.88
CA THR A 103 10.01 22.55 7.98
C THR A 103 9.05 23.65 7.49
N ILE A 104 8.02 23.28 6.72
CA ILE A 104 7.06 24.25 6.21
C ILE A 104 6.16 24.65 7.38
N ALA A 105 5.97 25.95 7.56
CA ALA A 105 4.98 26.53 8.45
C ALA A 105 3.54 26.29 7.93
N LEU A 106 3.18 25.02 7.68
CA LEU A 106 1.81 24.62 7.36
C LEU A 106 0.98 24.69 8.64
N SER A 107 -0.30 25.04 8.49
CA SER A 107 -1.25 24.88 9.59
C SER A 107 -1.43 23.40 9.92
N ASN A 108 -1.64 23.09 11.19
CA ASN A 108 -1.87 21.72 11.67
C ASN A 108 -2.96 20.99 10.86
N SER A 109 -4.03 21.70 10.49
CA SER A 109 -5.11 21.15 9.67
C SER A 109 -4.66 20.70 8.27
N LEU A 110 -3.75 21.44 7.63
CA LEU A 110 -3.22 21.05 6.31
C LEU A 110 -2.30 19.83 6.43
N ILE A 111 -1.47 19.78 7.46
CA ILE A 111 -0.59 18.64 7.73
C ILE A 111 -1.44 17.38 7.92
N ILE A 112 -2.48 17.45 8.76
CA ILE A 112 -3.43 16.35 8.98
C ILE A 112 -4.11 15.94 7.68
N LEU A 113 -4.56 16.89 6.85
CA LEU A 113 -5.19 16.60 5.57
C LEU A 113 -4.25 15.80 4.64
N PHE A 114 -2.99 16.22 4.52
CA PHE A 114 -2.01 15.52 3.69
C PHE A 114 -1.65 14.15 4.26
N ILE A 115 -1.60 13.99 5.59
CA ILE A 115 -1.46 12.68 6.25
C ILE A 115 -2.62 11.76 5.83
N PHE A 116 -3.87 12.25 5.93
CA PHE A 116 -5.05 11.50 5.51
C PHE A 116 -5.02 11.12 4.03
N LEU A 117 -4.68 12.06 3.15
CA LEU A 117 -4.57 11.80 1.71
C LEU A 117 -3.49 10.76 1.41
N GLY A 118 -2.29 10.94 1.97
CA GLY A 118 -1.18 10.01 1.80
C GLY A 118 -1.53 8.60 2.26
N ILE A 119 -2.10 8.46 3.46
CA ILE A 119 -2.49 7.17 4.02
C ILE A 119 -3.64 6.53 3.25
N SER A 120 -4.64 7.31 2.82
CA SER A 120 -5.74 6.79 2.01
C SER A 120 -5.23 6.25 0.68
N VAL A 121 -4.38 7.00 -0.02
CA VAL A 121 -3.78 6.56 -1.29
C VAL A 121 -2.93 5.31 -1.05
N PHE A 122 -2.07 5.30 -0.02
CA PHE A 122 -1.24 4.16 0.32
C PHE A 122 -2.05 2.89 0.63
N SER A 123 -3.11 3.03 1.43
CA SER A 123 -3.97 1.95 1.88
C SER A 123 -4.78 1.35 0.73
N LEU A 124 -5.47 2.19 -0.05
CA LEU A 124 -6.29 1.74 -1.18
C LEU A 124 -5.44 1.15 -2.32
N SER A 125 -4.31 1.77 -2.63
CA SER A 125 -3.38 1.21 -3.62
C SER A 125 -2.74 -0.10 -3.14
N GLY A 126 -2.52 -0.25 -1.84
CA GLY A 126 -2.11 -1.51 -1.21
C GLY A 126 -3.15 -2.61 -1.41
N ALA A 127 -4.42 -2.34 -1.11
CA ALA A 127 -5.52 -3.28 -1.34
C ALA A 127 -5.60 -3.71 -2.82
N PHE A 128 -5.49 -2.74 -3.74
CA PHE A 128 -5.50 -3.00 -5.18
C PHE A 128 -4.30 -3.84 -5.66
N ALA A 129 -3.10 -3.49 -5.21
CA ALA A 129 -1.87 -4.21 -5.52
C ALA A 129 -1.90 -5.63 -4.96
N ASN A 130 -2.41 -5.82 -3.74
CA ASN A 130 -2.45 -7.11 -3.06
C ASN A 130 -3.29 -8.14 -3.82
N VAL A 131 -4.47 -7.74 -4.31
CA VAL A 131 -5.32 -8.61 -5.16
C VAL A 131 -4.56 -9.08 -6.40
N SER A 132 -3.85 -8.16 -7.06
CA SER A 132 -3.06 -8.48 -8.25
C SER A 132 -1.85 -9.35 -7.90
N TYR A 133 -1.20 -9.10 -6.77
CA TYR A 133 -0.02 -9.83 -6.30
C TYR A 133 -0.35 -11.30 -6.02
N ILE A 134 -1.40 -11.57 -5.24
CA ILE A 134 -1.81 -12.94 -4.88
C ILE A 134 -2.21 -13.75 -6.12
N ASP A 135 -2.89 -13.13 -7.09
CA ASP A 135 -3.24 -13.81 -8.35
C ASP A 135 -2.00 -14.21 -9.17
N ILE A 136 -1.02 -13.31 -9.30
CA ILE A 136 0.21 -13.58 -10.05
C ILE A 136 1.06 -14.62 -9.31
N LEU A 137 1.17 -14.51 -7.98
CA LEU A 137 1.91 -15.44 -7.14
C LEU A 137 1.32 -16.86 -7.26
N GLY A 138 -0.01 -16.99 -7.17
CA GLY A 138 -0.70 -18.28 -7.32
C GLY A 138 -0.42 -18.97 -8.66
N LYS A 139 -0.37 -18.19 -9.76
CA LYS A 139 -0.03 -18.66 -11.11
C LYS A 139 1.46 -18.91 -11.36
N SER A 140 2.33 -18.49 -10.44
CA SER A 140 3.79 -18.64 -10.58
C SER A 140 4.33 -19.85 -9.80
N ILE A 141 3.56 -20.34 -8.82
CA ILE A 141 3.91 -21.47 -7.96
C ILE A 141 3.31 -22.78 -8.48
N HIS A 142 2.14 -22.74 -9.15
CA HIS A 142 1.56 -23.84 -9.92
C HIS A 142 1.97 -23.76 -11.38
#